data_AF-A0AAP2HEE0-F1
#
_entry.id   AF-A0AAP2HEE0-F1
#
_cell.length_a   1.000
_cell.length_b   1.000
_cell.length_c   1.000
_cell.angle_alpha   90.00
_cell.angle_beta   90.00
_cell.angle_gamma   90.00
#
_symmetry.space_group_name_H-M   'P 1'
#
loop_
_entity.id
_entity.type
_entity.pdbx_description
1 polymer ?
#
loop_
_entity_poly.entity_id
_entity_poly.type
_entity_poly.pdbx_seq_one_letter_code
_entity_poly.pdbx_strand_id
1 'polypeptide(L)'
;MPVIIKAAPETIFNGLMDRALQGFRTHGLSDFDRKRIEKECASLAAVDSSGAHEIRACLAAQAGRFDEAQEEFERALKASDNRLGTAVRHLIILTAAGHTKGVLEIARNYRHLIRNDPNAIRTVSHMLSGCGWVGFADEIRSEAARLGSDLRPAFGPILQELKKSDLSETDVVAVVDYVNSQLAAHKAFADKVTASSVAMEDGSFALLFDFALARDPEEVADLEWELLSGIPEDGLPAYLSRQVQFGLSSSVVGDADKL
;
A
#
# COMPACT_ATOMS: atom_id res chain seq x y z
N MET A 1 5.17 -32.47 -17.12
CA MET A 1 6.35 -32.48 -16.22
C MET A 1 6.13 -31.37 -15.20
N PRO A 2 6.20 -31.64 -13.89
CA PRO A 2 6.07 -30.58 -12.90
C PRO A 2 7.28 -29.64 -13.02
N VAL A 3 7.00 -28.35 -13.17
CA VAL A 3 8.03 -27.31 -13.09
C VAL A 3 8.44 -27.21 -11.63
N ILE A 4 9.58 -27.81 -11.28
CA ILE A 4 10.21 -27.59 -9.97
C ILE A 4 10.77 -26.17 -10.00
N ILE A 5 10.00 -25.21 -9.47
CA ILE A 5 10.49 -23.86 -9.22
C ILE A 5 11.48 -23.99 -8.06
N LYS A 6 12.77 -24.04 -8.40
CA LYS A 6 13.86 -24.01 -7.41
C LYS A 6 13.79 -22.63 -6.75
N ALA A 7 13.39 -22.58 -5.48
CA ALA A 7 13.39 -21.34 -4.71
C ALA A 7 14.79 -20.72 -4.80
N ALA A 8 14.86 -19.42 -5.13
CA ALA A 8 16.13 -18.70 -5.13
C ALA A 8 16.72 -18.73 -3.70
N PRO A 9 18.05 -18.81 -3.55
CA PRO A 9 18.66 -18.76 -2.23
C PRO A 9 18.26 -17.48 -1.49
N GLU A 10 17.82 -17.62 -0.24
CA GLU A 10 17.49 -16.50 0.62
C GLU A 10 18.75 -15.66 0.86
N THR A 11 18.74 -14.41 0.39
CA THR A 11 19.84 -13.48 0.62
C THR A 11 19.68 -12.82 1.98
N ILE A 12 20.79 -12.34 2.57
CA ILE A 12 20.76 -11.56 3.82
C ILE A 12 19.77 -10.39 3.69
N PHE A 13 19.76 -9.73 2.53
CA PHE A 13 18.81 -8.66 2.23
C PHE A 13 17.35 -9.15 2.28
N ASN A 14 17.00 -10.23 1.57
CA ASN A 14 15.61 -10.72 1.54
C ASN A 14 15.13 -11.11 2.94
N GLY A 15 15.93 -11.86 3.70
CA GLY A 15 15.55 -12.25 5.07
C GLY A 15 15.46 -11.07 6.05
N LEU A 16 16.23 -9.99 5.83
CA LEU A 16 16.07 -8.75 6.61
C LEU A 16 14.83 -7.96 6.17
N MET A 17 14.59 -7.86 4.86
CA MET A 17 13.46 -7.11 4.32
C MET A 17 12.13 -7.77 4.71
N ASP A 18 12.04 -9.10 4.65
CA ASP A 18 10.84 -9.83 5.05
C ASP A 18 10.52 -9.63 6.54
N ARG A 19 11.54 -9.69 7.41
CA ARG A 19 11.37 -9.38 8.84
C ARG A 19 11.00 -7.93 9.08
N ALA A 20 11.62 -6.99 8.36
CA ALA A 20 11.25 -5.59 8.47
C ALA A 20 9.80 -5.39 8.04
N LEU A 21 9.38 -5.90 6.88
CA LEU A 21 8.01 -5.82 6.38
C LEU A 21 7.00 -6.55 7.27
N GLN A 22 7.40 -7.61 7.96
CA GLN A 22 6.53 -8.32 8.90
C GLN A 22 5.97 -7.40 9.98
N GLY A 23 6.74 -6.39 10.42
CA GLY A 23 6.23 -5.42 11.40
C GLY A 23 5.07 -4.54 10.92
N PHE A 24 4.82 -4.45 9.60
CA PHE A 24 3.58 -3.86 9.08
C PHE A 24 2.40 -4.85 9.11
N ARG A 25 2.67 -6.16 9.10
CA ARG A 25 1.61 -7.18 9.17
C ARG A 25 1.24 -7.54 10.61
N THR A 26 2.20 -7.39 11.52
CA THR A 26 2.01 -7.60 12.96
C THR A 26 1.74 -6.25 13.64
N HIS A 27 1.47 -6.24 14.95
CA HIS A 27 1.26 -5.02 15.76
C HIS A 27 2.55 -4.16 15.95
N GLY A 28 3.35 -4.00 14.89
CA GLY A 28 4.70 -3.46 14.92
C GLY A 28 5.78 -4.52 15.18
N LEU A 29 7.05 -4.10 15.09
CA LEU A 29 8.20 -4.87 15.56
C LEU A 29 8.40 -4.69 17.06
N SER A 30 8.81 -5.76 17.74
CA SER A 30 9.33 -5.64 19.10
C SER A 30 10.64 -4.87 19.13
N ASP A 31 10.97 -4.23 20.25
CA ASP A 31 12.27 -3.54 20.43
C ASP A 31 13.46 -4.49 20.22
N PHE A 32 13.30 -5.76 20.60
CA PHE A 32 14.31 -6.78 20.40
C PHE A 32 14.53 -7.07 18.91
N ASP A 33 13.45 -7.28 18.16
CA ASP A 33 13.52 -7.56 16.72
C ASP A 33 14.07 -6.36 15.95
N ARG A 34 13.63 -5.15 16.29
CA ARG A 34 14.16 -3.91 15.71
C ARG A 34 15.67 -3.80 15.90
N LYS A 35 16.16 -3.92 17.14
CA LYS A 35 17.62 -3.86 17.43
C LYS A 35 18.40 -4.95 16.72
N ARG A 36 17.81 -6.14 16.58
CA ARG A 36 18.41 -7.25 15.85
C ARG A 36 18.54 -6.93 14.36
N ILE A 37 17.46 -6.44 13.72
CA ILE A 37 17.48 -6.02 12.31
C ILE A 37 18.49 -4.89 12.10
N GLU A 38 18.54 -3.89 12.99
CA GLU A 38 19.52 -2.78 12.92
C GLU A 38 20.97 -3.28 12.97
N LYS A 39 21.28 -4.22 13.87
CA LYS A 39 22.61 -4.83 13.96
C LYS A 39 22.98 -5.59 12.68
N GLU A 40 22.07 -6.41 12.18
CA GLU A 40 22.30 -7.19 10.95
C GLU A 40 22.37 -6.28 9.70
N CYS A 41 21.61 -5.18 9.68
CA CYS A 41 21.66 -4.16 8.65
C CYS A 41 23.03 -3.46 8.60
N ALA A 42 23.70 -3.26 9.75
CA ALA A 42 25.06 -2.74 9.77
C ALA A 42 26.07 -3.69 9.10
N SER A 43 25.87 -5.00 9.24
CA SER A 43 26.66 -6.01 8.51
C SER A 43 26.35 -6.02 7.02
N LEU A 44 25.06 -5.90 6.63
CA LEU A 44 24.64 -5.80 5.24
C LEU A 44 25.28 -4.60 4.54
N ALA A 45 25.38 -3.45 5.21
CA ALA A 45 25.93 -2.22 4.64
C ALA A 45 27.38 -2.36 4.13
N ALA A 46 28.15 -3.32 4.65
CA ALA A 46 29.52 -3.58 4.20
C ALA A 46 29.59 -4.30 2.84
N VAL A 47 28.52 -4.99 2.42
CA VAL A 47 28.48 -5.81 1.20
C VAL A 47 27.39 -5.36 0.22
N ASP A 48 26.35 -4.69 0.70
CA ASP A 48 25.23 -4.15 -0.06
C ASP A 48 24.71 -2.88 0.64
N SER A 49 25.34 -1.74 0.30
CA SER A 49 24.96 -0.45 0.87
C SER A 49 23.54 -0.03 0.47
N SER A 50 23.13 -0.32 -0.77
CA SER A 50 21.77 -0.03 -1.25
C SER A 50 20.73 -0.80 -0.43
N GLY A 51 20.90 -2.12 -0.31
CA GLY A 51 20.01 -2.96 0.47
C GLY A 51 19.92 -2.51 1.93
N ALA A 52 21.04 -2.13 2.54
CA ALA A 52 21.03 -1.59 3.90
C ALA A 52 20.23 -0.28 4.03
N HIS A 53 20.34 0.63 3.05
CA HIS A 53 19.52 1.85 3.01
C HIS A 53 18.02 1.53 2.86
N GLU A 54 17.65 0.55 2.04
CA GLU A 54 16.25 0.11 1.93
C GLU A 54 15.69 -0.44 3.26
N ILE A 55 16.50 -1.19 4.01
CA ILE A 55 16.10 -1.72 5.33
C ILE A 55 15.90 -0.59 6.35
N ARG A 56 16.82 0.38 6.40
CA ARG A 56 16.69 1.55 7.29
C ARG A 56 15.45 2.36 6.96
N ALA A 57 15.19 2.57 5.67
CA ALA A 57 14.00 3.27 5.22
C ALA A 57 12.71 2.57 5.68
N CYS A 58 12.67 1.23 5.57
CA CYS A 58 11.57 0.42 6.08
C CYS A 58 11.36 0.63 7.59
N LEU A 59 12.43 0.52 8.39
CA LEU A 59 12.36 0.70 9.85
C LEU A 59 11.94 2.13 10.27
N ALA A 60 12.32 3.14 9.50
CA ALA A 60 11.92 4.54 9.71
C ALA A 60 10.44 4.74 9.37
N ALA A 61 9.96 4.21 8.24
CA ALA A 61 8.56 4.27 7.84
C ALA A 61 7.64 3.58 8.87
N GLN A 62 8.05 2.43 9.39
CA GLN A 62 7.33 1.75 10.49
C GLN A 62 7.24 2.57 11.78
N ALA A 63 8.20 3.47 12.00
CA ALA A 63 8.19 4.39 13.14
C ALA A 63 7.46 5.71 12.82
N GLY A 64 6.83 5.83 11.65
CA GLY A 64 6.18 7.07 11.19
C GLY A 64 7.15 8.18 10.80
N ARG A 65 8.46 7.90 10.69
CA ARG A 65 9.50 8.88 10.35
C ARG A 65 9.70 8.93 8.84
N PHE A 66 8.68 9.45 8.14
CA PHE A 66 8.63 9.41 6.67
C PHE A 66 9.73 10.22 5.98
N ASP A 67 10.15 11.36 6.54
CA ASP A 67 11.25 12.15 5.99
C ASP A 67 12.58 11.36 6.02
N GLU A 68 12.86 10.67 7.14
CA GLU A 68 14.04 9.80 7.26
C GLU A 68 13.94 8.61 6.30
N ALA A 69 12.75 8.01 6.16
CA ALA A 69 12.51 6.92 5.23
C ALA A 69 12.78 7.36 3.77
N GLN A 70 12.31 8.55 3.40
CA GLN A 70 12.54 9.14 2.09
C GLN A 70 14.03 9.35 1.82
N GLU A 71 14.76 9.95 2.76
CA GLU A 71 16.21 10.17 2.62
C GLU A 71 16.97 8.85 2.42
N GLU A 72 16.65 7.83 3.20
CA GLU A 72 17.28 6.52 3.08
C GLU A 72 16.92 5.84 1.74
N PHE A 73 15.69 5.93 1.26
CA PHE A 73 15.34 5.42 -0.07
C PHE A 73 16.06 6.15 -1.20
N GLU A 74 16.24 7.46 -1.10
CA GLU A 74 17.02 8.20 -2.08
C GLU A 74 18.48 7.76 -2.11
N ARG A 75 19.06 7.47 -0.94
CA ARG A 75 20.41 6.88 -0.84
C ARG A 75 20.45 5.49 -1.47
N ALA A 76 19.46 4.64 -1.20
CA ALA A 76 19.33 3.33 -1.84
C ALA A 76 19.25 3.47 -3.37
N LEU A 77 18.39 4.35 -3.89
CA LEU A 77 18.20 4.55 -5.33
C LEU A 77 19.44 5.10 -6.04
N LYS A 78 20.28 5.86 -5.34
CA LYS A 78 21.57 6.35 -5.85
C LYS A 78 22.64 5.24 -5.88
N ALA A 79 22.59 4.30 -4.94
CA ALA A 79 23.54 3.20 -4.82
C ALA A 79 23.13 1.92 -5.58
N SER A 80 21.86 1.80 -5.97
CA SER A 80 21.29 0.60 -6.57
C SER A 80 21.54 0.49 -8.08
N ASP A 81 22.07 -0.65 -8.52
CA ASP A 81 22.06 -1.06 -9.93
C ASP A 81 20.65 -1.48 -10.40
N ASN A 82 19.76 -1.84 -9.47
CA ASN A 82 18.36 -2.20 -9.74
C ASN A 82 17.39 -1.11 -9.28
N ARG A 83 17.45 0.04 -9.96
CA ARG A 83 16.65 1.22 -9.62
C ARG A 83 15.14 0.98 -9.66
N LEU A 84 14.65 0.14 -10.60
CA LEU A 84 13.23 -0.21 -10.69
C LEU A 84 12.79 -1.00 -9.46
N GLY A 85 13.54 -2.06 -9.08
CA GLY A 85 13.22 -2.87 -7.91
C GLY A 85 13.21 -2.06 -6.62
N THR A 86 14.19 -1.18 -6.44
CA THR A 86 14.25 -0.28 -5.27
C THR A 86 13.07 0.72 -5.29
N ALA A 87 12.70 1.30 -6.43
CA ALA A 87 11.56 2.23 -6.52
C ALA A 87 10.22 1.53 -6.23
N VAL A 88 10.03 0.29 -6.70
CA VAL A 88 8.84 -0.50 -6.39
C VAL A 88 8.78 -0.86 -4.90
N ARG A 89 9.90 -1.21 -4.27
CA ARG A 89 9.94 -1.46 -2.82
C ARG A 89 9.68 -0.21 -1.98
N HIS A 90 10.13 0.95 -2.45
CA HIS A 90 9.76 2.22 -1.84
C HIS A 90 8.24 2.42 -1.85
N LEU A 91 7.59 2.22 -3.00
CA LEU A 91 6.14 2.30 -3.11
C LEU A 91 5.42 1.27 -2.22
N ILE A 92 5.92 0.04 -2.13
CA ILE A 92 5.38 -1.00 -1.23
C ILE A 92 5.38 -0.50 0.22
N ILE A 93 6.51 0.05 0.68
CA ILE A 93 6.68 0.47 2.07
C ILE A 93 5.82 1.70 2.38
N LEU A 94 5.74 2.68 1.49
CA LEU A 94 4.85 3.83 1.67
C LEU A 94 3.38 3.41 1.68
N THR A 95 2.99 2.49 0.80
CA THR A 95 1.61 1.95 0.77
C THR A 95 1.31 1.21 2.07
N ALA A 96 2.21 0.32 2.50
CA ALA A 96 2.05 -0.43 3.74
C ALA A 96 1.97 0.48 4.96
N ALA A 97 2.73 1.59 4.97
CA ALA A 97 2.68 2.58 6.04
C ALA A 97 1.50 3.57 5.94
N GLY A 98 0.63 3.42 4.93
CA GLY A 98 -0.53 4.30 4.74
C GLY A 98 -0.20 5.70 4.21
N HIS A 99 1.02 5.93 3.71
CA HIS A 99 1.49 7.26 3.28
C HIS A 99 1.05 7.59 1.83
N THR A 100 -0.27 7.76 1.66
CA THR A 100 -0.97 7.89 0.38
C THR A 100 -0.39 8.96 -0.56
N LYS A 101 -0.04 10.14 -0.05
CA LYS A 101 0.54 11.22 -0.88
C LYS A 101 1.93 10.87 -1.40
N GLY A 102 2.77 10.27 -0.57
CA GLY A 102 4.11 9.84 -0.98
C GLY A 102 4.07 8.75 -2.06
N VAL A 103 3.09 7.84 -2.01
CA VAL A 103 2.91 6.83 -3.06
C VAL A 103 2.74 7.48 -4.44
N LEU A 104 1.90 8.52 -4.54
CA LEU A 104 1.72 9.25 -5.81
C LEU A 104 3.00 9.97 -6.25
N GLU A 105 3.69 10.64 -5.34
CA GLU A 105 4.92 11.38 -5.63
C GLU A 105 6.01 10.45 -6.17
N ILE A 106 6.28 9.35 -5.48
CA ILE A 106 7.28 8.37 -5.90
C ILE A 106 6.88 7.72 -7.24
N ALA A 107 5.61 7.39 -7.43
CA ALA A 107 5.14 6.83 -8.69
C ALA A 107 5.33 7.80 -9.87
N ARG A 108 5.13 9.12 -9.64
CA ARG A 108 5.41 10.17 -10.65
C ARG A 108 6.90 10.28 -10.94
N ASN A 109 7.74 10.38 -9.91
CA ASN A 109 9.18 10.58 -10.05
C ASN A 109 9.86 9.42 -10.79
N TYR A 110 9.40 8.19 -10.54
CA TYR A 110 9.96 6.97 -11.14
C TYR A 110 9.09 6.35 -12.23
N ARG A 111 8.09 7.08 -12.75
CA ARG A 111 7.21 6.63 -13.84
C ARG A 111 7.99 6.09 -15.04
N HIS A 112 9.10 6.75 -15.38
CA HIS A 112 9.97 6.36 -16.49
C HIS A 112 10.61 4.98 -16.33
N LEU A 113 10.84 4.52 -15.09
CA LEU A 113 11.31 3.16 -14.78
C LEU A 113 10.14 2.16 -14.85
N ILE A 114 8.99 2.54 -14.32
CA ILE A 114 7.80 1.68 -14.17
C ILE A 114 7.19 1.32 -15.53
N ARG A 115 7.03 2.29 -16.42
CA ARG A 115 6.20 2.19 -17.64
C ARG A 115 6.59 1.10 -18.65
N ASN A 116 7.79 0.53 -18.53
CA ASN A 116 8.29 -0.51 -19.43
C ASN A 116 8.26 -1.91 -18.82
N ASP A 117 7.83 -2.06 -17.56
CA ASP A 117 7.76 -3.35 -16.88
C ASP A 117 6.30 -3.67 -16.52
N PRO A 118 5.67 -4.66 -17.18
CA PRO A 118 4.27 -5.02 -16.93
C PRO A 118 3.99 -5.46 -15.48
N ASN A 119 4.96 -6.05 -14.78
CA ASN A 119 4.77 -6.45 -13.38
C ASN A 119 4.80 -5.22 -12.48
N ALA A 120 5.74 -4.29 -12.70
CA ALA A 120 5.78 -3.03 -11.97
C ALA A 120 4.51 -2.20 -12.21
N ILE A 121 4.03 -2.11 -13.46
CA ILE A 121 2.77 -1.42 -13.79
C ILE A 121 1.60 -2.04 -13.03
N ARG A 122 1.48 -3.38 -13.03
CA ARG A 122 0.39 -4.07 -12.32
C ARG A 122 0.45 -3.79 -10.82
N THR A 123 1.62 -3.92 -10.22
CA THR A 123 1.83 -3.71 -8.79
C THR A 123 1.58 -2.27 -8.38
N VAL A 124 2.19 -1.30 -9.07
CA VAL A 124 2.07 0.13 -8.75
C VAL A 124 0.66 0.65 -9.02
N SER A 125 -0.01 0.21 -10.09
CA SER A 125 -1.41 0.62 -10.34
C SER A 125 -2.36 0.11 -9.27
N HIS A 126 -2.17 -1.09 -8.73
CA HIS A 126 -2.95 -1.55 -7.57
C HIS A 126 -2.68 -0.73 -6.31
N MET A 127 -1.42 -0.39 -6.02
CA MET A 127 -1.06 0.46 -4.88
C MET A 127 -1.71 1.84 -4.98
N LEU A 128 -1.58 2.49 -6.14
CA LEU A 128 -2.18 3.80 -6.41
C LEU A 128 -3.70 3.75 -6.24
N SER A 129 -4.36 2.74 -6.82
CA SER A 129 -5.81 2.60 -6.66
C SER A 129 -6.23 2.34 -5.22
N GLY A 130 -5.49 1.53 -4.46
CA GLY A 130 -5.75 1.29 -3.04
C GLY A 130 -5.54 2.54 -2.19
N CYS A 131 -4.68 3.46 -2.64
CA CYS A 131 -4.47 4.78 -2.07
C CYS A 131 -5.48 5.84 -2.56
N GLY A 132 -6.46 5.47 -3.38
CA GLY A 132 -7.46 6.40 -3.94
C GLY A 132 -7.03 7.14 -5.22
N TRP A 133 -5.78 6.97 -5.67
CA TRP A 133 -5.24 7.58 -6.91
C TRP A 133 -5.62 6.79 -8.17
N VAL A 134 -6.92 6.56 -8.35
CA VAL A 134 -7.48 5.71 -9.41
C VAL A 134 -7.23 6.25 -10.82
N GLY A 135 -7.24 7.58 -10.99
CA GLY A 135 -6.94 8.24 -12.26
C GLY A 135 -5.51 7.99 -12.70
N PHE A 136 -4.55 8.24 -11.79
CA PHE A 136 -3.14 7.99 -12.09
C PHE A 136 -2.83 6.50 -12.27
N ALA A 137 -3.49 5.62 -11.51
CA ALA A 137 -3.39 4.18 -11.69
C ALA A 137 -3.81 3.73 -13.11
N ASP A 138 -4.90 4.28 -13.63
CA ASP A 138 -5.39 3.97 -14.98
C ASP A 138 -4.51 4.58 -16.08
N GLU A 139 -3.96 5.78 -15.87
CA GLU A 139 -3.02 6.41 -16.79
C GLU A 139 -1.78 5.55 -17.05
N ILE A 140 -1.17 5.00 -15.98
CA ILE A 140 0.01 4.13 -16.12
C ILE A 140 -0.34 2.84 -16.89
N ARG A 141 -1.49 2.23 -16.59
CA ARG A 141 -1.93 1.01 -17.30
C ARG A 141 -2.24 1.29 -18.77
N SER A 142 -2.88 2.41 -19.06
CA SER A 142 -3.20 2.85 -20.42
C SER A 142 -1.94 3.20 -21.23
N GLU A 143 -0.89 3.74 -20.59
CA GLU A 143 0.43 3.89 -21.22
C GLU A 143 1.04 2.53 -21.55
N ALA A 144 1.02 1.58 -20.63
CA ALA A 144 1.52 0.23 -20.85
C ALA A 144 0.82 -0.49 -22.01
N ALA A 145 -0.50 -0.38 -22.09
CA ALA A 145 -1.31 -0.95 -23.16
C ALA A 145 -0.90 -0.40 -24.54
N ARG A 146 -0.65 0.93 -24.62
CA ARG A 146 -0.14 1.58 -25.84
C ARG A 146 1.25 1.10 -26.26
N LEU A 147 2.04 0.58 -25.32
CA LEU A 147 3.37 0.01 -25.56
C LEU A 147 3.32 -1.51 -25.89
N GLY A 148 2.12 -2.07 -26.09
CA GLY A 148 1.95 -3.48 -26.46
C GLY A 148 1.81 -4.45 -25.29
N SER A 149 1.64 -3.95 -24.06
CA SER A 149 1.25 -4.79 -22.93
C SER A 149 -0.22 -5.23 -23.04
N ASP A 150 -0.53 -6.47 -22.66
CA ASP A 150 -1.94 -6.95 -22.55
C ASP A 150 -2.63 -6.48 -21.25
N LEU A 151 -2.02 -5.52 -20.54
CA LEU A 151 -2.63 -4.93 -19.37
C LEU A 151 -3.77 -4.00 -19.77
N ARG A 152 -5.00 -4.50 -19.65
CA ARG A 152 -6.20 -3.68 -19.88
C ARG A 152 -6.38 -2.63 -18.79
N PRO A 153 -7.05 -1.50 -19.10
CA PRO A 153 -7.60 -0.61 -18.08
C PRO A 153 -8.40 -1.42 -17.06
N ALA A 154 -8.14 -1.19 -15.77
CA ALA A 154 -8.73 -1.98 -14.68
C ALA A 154 -9.78 -1.17 -13.89
N PHE A 155 -9.78 0.15 -14.05
CA PHE A 155 -10.54 1.06 -13.18
C PHE A 155 -11.64 1.82 -13.93
N GLY A 156 -11.95 1.40 -15.16
CA GLY A 156 -12.94 2.03 -16.03
C GLY A 156 -14.28 2.32 -15.37
N PRO A 157 -14.92 1.36 -14.66
CA PRO A 157 -16.18 1.61 -13.96
C PRO A 157 -16.05 2.71 -12.89
N ILE A 158 -15.05 2.62 -12.00
CA ILE A 158 -14.82 3.61 -10.94
C ILE A 158 -14.58 5.01 -11.54
N LEU A 159 -13.77 5.09 -12.61
CA LEU A 159 -13.50 6.37 -13.29
C LEU A 159 -14.71 6.93 -14.03
N GLN A 160 -15.56 6.09 -14.59
CA GLN A 160 -16.80 6.55 -15.21
C GLN A 160 -17.74 7.14 -14.16
N GLU A 161 -17.84 6.50 -13.01
CA GLU A 161 -18.66 7.00 -11.92
C GLU A 161 -18.08 8.30 -11.33
N LEU A 162 -16.78 8.38 -11.07
CA LEU A 162 -16.10 9.62 -10.68
C LEU A 162 -16.38 10.79 -11.64
N LYS A 163 -16.38 10.53 -12.96
CA LYS A 163 -16.69 11.54 -13.99
C LYS A 163 -18.15 12.00 -14.01
N LYS A 164 -19.08 11.16 -13.54
CA LYS A 164 -20.52 11.49 -13.48
C LYS A 164 -20.90 12.17 -12.17
N SER A 165 -20.08 12.02 -11.13
CA SER A 165 -20.26 12.68 -9.84
C SER A 165 -19.52 14.01 -9.74
N ASP A 166 -19.89 14.81 -8.75
CA ASP A 166 -19.12 15.96 -8.29
C ASP A 166 -17.91 15.57 -7.40
N LEU A 167 -17.64 14.27 -7.25
CA LEU A 167 -16.57 13.74 -6.41
C LEU A 167 -15.21 13.91 -7.09
N SER A 168 -14.27 14.57 -6.42
CA SER A 168 -12.89 14.66 -6.89
C SER A 168 -12.04 13.48 -6.40
N GLU A 169 -10.94 13.20 -7.10
CA GLU A 169 -9.95 12.21 -6.64
C GLU A 169 -9.33 12.60 -5.29
N THR A 170 -9.26 13.91 -4.99
CA THR A 170 -8.75 14.39 -3.70
C THR A 170 -9.71 14.07 -2.56
N ASP A 171 -11.03 14.07 -2.82
CA ASP A 171 -12.03 13.69 -1.82
C ASP A 171 -11.95 12.20 -1.50
N VAL A 172 -11.75 11.35 -2.51
CA VAL A 172 -11.50 9.92 -2.33
C VAL A 172 -10.25 9.69 -1.50
N VAL A 173 -9.16 10.35 -1.87
CA VAL A 173 -7.88 10.26 -1.16
C VAL A 173 -8.01 10.70 0.28
N ALA A 174 -8.78 11.75 0.59
CA ALA A 174 -8.98 12.19 1.97
C ALA A 174 -9.61 11.11 2.86
N VAL A 175 -10.60 10.37 2.34
CA VAL A 175 -11.22 9.26 3.07
C VAL A 175 -10.23 8.11 3.28
N VAL A 176 -9.50 7.73 2.23
CA VAL A 176 -8.50 6.64 2.32
C VAL A 176 -7.34 7.00 3.26
N ASP A 177 -6.86 8.25 3.19
CA ASP A 177 -5.79 8.78 4.04
C ASP A 177 -6.22 8.83 5.51
N TYR A 178 -7.49 9.19 5.79
CA TYR A 178 -8.05 9.09 7.13
C TYR A 178 -8.01 7.66 7.66
N VAL A 179 -8.55 6.69 6.91
CA VAL A 179 -8.57 5.27 7.34
C VAL A 179 -7.14 4.79 7.60
N ASN A 180 -6.22 4.99 6.65
CA ASN A 180 -4.82 4.62 6.80
C ASN A 180 -4.15 5.26 8.02
N SER A 181 -4.42 6.53 8.29
CA SER A 181 -3.88 7.24 9.46
C SER A 181 -4.42 6.67 10.76
N GLN A 182 -5.71 6.35 10.82
CA GLN A 182 -6.33 5.72 12.00
C GLN A 182 -5.80 4.29 12.20
N LEU A 183 -5.66 3.50 11.14
CA LEU A 183 -5.04 2.18 11.21
C LEU A 183 -3.61 2.27 11.75
N ALA A 184 -2.80 3.20 11.23
CA ALA A 184 -1.43 3.41 11.69
C ALA A 184 -1.36 3.81 13.18
N ALA A 185 -2.30 4.65 13.67
CA ALA A 185 -2.40 4.99 15.09
C ALA A 185 -2.65 3.76 15.98
N HIS A 186 -3.35 2.75 15.45
CA HIS A 186 -3.61 1.44 16.09
C HIS A 186 -2.56 0.38 15.77
N LYS A 187 -1.42 0.78 15.18
CA LYS A 187 -0.36 -0.13 14.70
C LYS A 187 -0.93 -1.24 13.82
N ALA A 188 -1.95 -0.89 13.03
CA ALA A 188 -2.65 -1.74 12.08
C ALA A 188 -2.33 -1.24 10.68
N PHE A 189 -2.27 -2.17 9.74
CA PHE A 189 -2.04 -1.84 8.34
C PHE A 189 -2.84 -2.81 7.48
N ALA A 190 -3.36 -2.32 6.36
CA ALA A 190 -4.08 -3.16 5.42
C ALA A 190 -3.10 -4.00 4.59
N ASP A 191 -3.31 -5.32 4.52
CA ASP A 191 -2.61 -6.20 3.60
C ASP A 191 -2.99 -5.89 2.14
N LYS A 192 -4.25 -5.49 1.97
CA LYS A 192 -4.87 -5.24 0.68
C LYS A 192 -5.97 -4.21 0.85
N VAL A 193 -6.03 -3.27 -0.09
CA VAL A 193 -7.17 -2.36 -0.24
C VAL A 193 -7.83 -2.63 -1.58
N THR A 194 -9.15 -2.81 -1.58
CA THR A 194 -9.92 -2.97 -2.82
C THR A 194 -10.93 -1.85 -2.96
N ALA A 195 -11.01 -1.29 -4.16
CA ALA A 195 -12.00 -0.27 -4.50
C ALA A 195 -13.06 -0.88 -5.41
N SER A 196 -14.33 -0.57 -5.14
CA SER A 196 -15.47 -1.02 -5.93
C SER A 196 -16.51 0.10 -6.05
N SER A 197 -17.38 0.00 -7.05
CA SER A 197 -18.53 0.88 -7.19
C SER A 197 -19.78 0.11 -6.77
N VAL A 198 -20.59 0.70 -5.88
CA VAL A 198 -21.83 0.11 -5.36
C VAL A 198 -22.99 1.01 -5.76
N ALA A 199 -24.03 0.42 -6.36
CA ALA A 199 -25.26 1.14 -6.65
C ALA A 199 -26.10 1.31 -5.38
N MET A 200 -26.64 2.50 -5.18
CA MET A 200 -27.48 2.86 -4.04
C MET A 200 -28.97 2.74 -4.40
N GLU A 201 -29.84 2.66 -3.40
CA GLU A 201 -31.31 2.49 -3.61
C GLU A 201 -31.95 3.65 -4.37
N ASP A 202 -31.40 4.86 -4.25
CA ASP A 202 -31.86 6.07 -4.94
C ASP A 202 -31.34 6.17 -6.39
N GLY A 203 -30.62 5.15 -6.88
CA GLY A 203 -30.02 5.10 -8.20
C GLY A 203 -28.69 5.86 -8.31
N SER A 204 -28.21 6.48 -7.22
CA SER A 204 -26.85 7.00 -7.14
C SER A 204 -25.84 5.85 -6.98
N PHE A 205 -24.55 6.19 -6.90
CA PHE A 205 -23.49 5.22 -6.62
C PHE A 205 -22.62 5.73 -5.46
N ALA A 206 -21.96 4.78 -4.80
CA ALA A 206 -20.91 5.04 -3.84
C ALA A 206 -19.63 4.28 -4.25
N LEU A 207 -18.47 4.88 -4.00
CA LEU A 207 -17.21 4.16 -4.05
C LEU A 207 -16.96 3.49 -2.70
N LEU A 208 -16.85 2.17 -2.68
CA LEU A 208 -16.54 1.41 -1.47
C LEU A 208 -15.06 0.97 -1.49
N PHE A 209 -14.34 1.34 -0.43
CA PHE A 209 -12.97 0.89 -0.15
C PHE A 209 -12.98 -0.13 0.98
N ASP A 210 -12.64 -1.38 0.67
CA ASP A 210 -12.47 -2.44 1.65
C ASP A 210 -10.99 -2.61 2.00
N PHE A 211 -10.67 -2.49 3.28
CA PHE A 211 -9.33 -2.63 3.85
C PHE A 211 -9.22 -3.98 4.56
N ALA A 212 -8.51 -4.92 3.94
CA ALA A 212 -8.30 -6.24 4.53
C ALA A 212 -7.10 -6.24 5.47
N LEU A 213 -7.28 -6.74 6.70
CA LEU A 213 -6.27 -6.81 7.75
C LEU A 213 -6.01 -8.26 8.17
N ALA A 214 -4.74 -8.62 8.39
CA ALA A 214 -4.34 -9.89 9.00
C ALA A 214 -4.58 -9.88 10.53
N ARG A 215 -5.84 -9.71 10.94
CA ARG A 215 -6.28 -9.70 12.34
C ARG A 215 -7.52 -10.55 12.55
N ASP A 216 -7.79 -10.90 13.80
CA ASP A 216 -9.01 -11.60 14.17
C ASP A 216 -10.27 -10.79 13.76
N PRO A 217 -11.35 -11.43 13.26
CA PRO A 217 -12.56 -10.72 12.88
C PRO A 217 -13.17 -9.85 13.98
N GLU A 218 -13.08 -10.24 15.26
CA GLU A 218 -13.60 -9.43 16.37
C GLU A 218 -12.74 -8.16 16.55
N GLU A 219 -11.42 -8.28 16.49
CA GLU A 219 -10.52 -7.12 16.55
C GLU A 219 -10.72 -6.16 15.37
N VAL A 220 -11.01 -6.70 14.18
CA VAL A 220 -11.30 -5.88 12.99
C VAL A 220 -12.62 -5.12 13.15
N ALA A 221 -13.66 -5.76 13.69
CA ALA A 221 -14.94 -5.12 13.94
C ALA A 221 -14.85 -4.02 15.02
N ASP A 222 -14.12 -4.27 16.10
CA ASP A 222 -13.87 -3.27 17.14
C ASP A 222 -13.13 -2.04 16.58
N LEU A 223 -12.11 -2.28 15.76
CA LEU A 223 -11.35 -1.21 15.10
C LEU A 223 -12.22 -0.43 14.11
N GLU A 224 -13.05 -1.12 13.32
CA GLU A 224 -13.99 -0.46 12.40
C GLU A 224 -14.96 0.45 13.16
N TRP A 225 -15.53 -0.04 14.28
CA TRP A 225 -16.42 0.75 15.12
C TRP A 225 -15.75 1.99 15.70
N GLU A 226 -14.50 1.87 16.15
CA GLU A 226 -13.70 3.00 16.64
C GLU A 226 -13.45 4.02 15.52
N LEU A 227 -13.05 3.56 14.33
CA LEU A 227 -12.83 4.42 13.16
C LEU A 227 -14.07 5.20 12.77
N LEU A 228 -15.24 4.54 12.75
CA LEU A 228 -16.53 5.15 12.42
C LEU A 228 -16.96 6.16 13.49
N SER A 229 -16.72 5.85 14.76
CA SER A 229 -17.04 6.74 15.89
C SER A 229 -16.11 7.96 15.98
N GLY A 230 -14.90 7.85 15.42
CA GLY A 230 -13.89 8.91 15.39
C GLY A 230 -14.02 9.91 14.24
N ILE A 231 -14.96 9.71 13.31
CA ILE A 231 -15.14 10.59 12.16
C ILE A 231 -15.60 11.97 12.65
N PRO A 232 -14.89 13.06 12.33
CA PRO A 232 -15.32 14.39 12.74
C PRO A 232 -16.64 14.75 12.08
N GLU A 233 -17.54 15.47 12.77
CA GLU A 233 -18.85 15.88 12.21
C GLU A 233 -18.71 16.73 10.93
N ASP A 234 -17.65 17.53 10.83
CA ASP A 234 -17.28 18.31 9.65
C ASP A 234 -16.12 17.67 8.85
N GLY A 235 -15.75 16.44 9.20
CA GLY A 235 -14.65 15.69 8.63
C GLY A 235 -15.12 14.81 7.48
N LEU A 236 -14.40 14.85 6.36
CA LEU A 236 -14.62 13.98 5.20
C LEU A 236 -16.00 14.13 4.54
N PRO A 237 -16.28 15.27 3.86
CA PRO A 237 -17.57 15.52 3.21
C PRO A 237 -18.05 14.40 2.28
N ALA A 238 -17.15 13.79 1.52
CA ALA A 238 -17.48 12.68 0.61
C ALA A 238 -17.92 11.40 1.35
N TYR A 239 -17.45 11.19 2.57
CA TYR A 239 -17.92 10.10 3.42
C TYR A 239 -19.31 10.41 3.99
N LEU A 240 -19.49 11.61 4.54
CA LEU A 240 -20.75 12.06 5.13
C LEU A 240 -21.89 12.13 4.10
N SER A 241 -21.58 12.50 2.85
CA SER A 241 -22.51 12.48 1.72
C SER A 241 -22.76 11.09 1.13
N ARG A 242 -22.11 10.05 1.68
CA ARG A 242 -22.18 8.65 1.21
C ARG A 242 -21.65 8.41 -0.21
N GLN A 243 -20.87 9.33 -0.77
CA GLN A 243 -20.25 9.18 -2.08
C GLN A 243 -19.01 8.28 -2.04
N VAL A 244 -18.31 8.26 -0.91
CA VAL A 244 -17.20 7.34 -0.63
C VAL A 244 -17.49 6.65 0.69
N GLN A 245 -17.38 5.33 0.74
CA GLN A 245 -17.55 4.52 1.93
C GLN A 245 -16.29 3.67 2.12
N PHE A 246 -16.05 3.26 3.35
CA PHE A 246 -15.01 2.29 3.65
C PHE A 246 -15.57 1.19 4.55
N GLY A 247 -14.90 0.05 4.51
CA GLY A 247 -15.10 -1.03 5.48
C GLY A 247 -13.78 -1.71 5.80
N LEU A 248 -13.73 -2.38 6.94
CA LEU A 248 -12.60 -3.24 7.31
C LEU A 248 -13.01 -4.72 7.20
N SER A 249 -12.09 -5.55 6.73
CA SER A 249 -12.31 -7.00 6.66
C SER A 249 -11.12 -7.78 7.20
N SER A 250 -11.37 -8.98 7.74
CA SER A 250 -10.29 -9.88 8.15
C SER A 250 -9.80 -10.71 6.96
N SER A 251 -8.49 -10.78 6.78
CA SER A 251 -7.82 -11.69 5.82
C SER A 251 -7.47 -13.04 6.46
N VAL A 252 -7.67 -13.19 7.77
CA VAL A 252 -7.45 -14.45 8.48
C VAL A 252 -8.63 -15.36 8.19
N VAL A 253 -8.38 -16.46 7.48
CA VAL A 253 -9.37 -17.53 7.33
C VAL A 253 -9.52 -18.15 8.71
N GLY A 254 -10.63 -17.85 9.40
CA GLY A 254 -10.97 -18.54 10.64
C GLY A 254 -10.99 -20.05 10.38
N ASP A 255 -10.40 -20.84 11.27
CA ASP A 255 -10.59 -22.29 11.33
C ASP A 255 -12.08 -22.57 11.57
N ALA A 256 -12.91 -22.45 10.53
CA ALA A 256 -14.35 -22.69 10.58
C ALA A 256 -14.69 -24.17 10.82
N ASP A 257 -13.68 -25.05 10.89
CA ASP A 257 -13.79 -26.48 11.18
C ASP A 257 -13.66 -26.84 12.68
N LYS A 258 -13.74 -25.87 13.60
CA LYS A 258 -13.66 -26.11 15.07
C LYS A 258 -14.93 -25.78 15.87
N LEU A 259 -16.10 -25.80 15.23
CA LEU A 259 -17.40 -25.74 15.91
C LEU A 259 -18.22 -27.02 15.71
#